data_AF-A0A9D8L789-F1
#
_entry.id   AF-A0A9D8L789-F1
#
_cell.length_a   1.000
_cell.length_b   1.000
_cell.length_c   1.000
_cell.angle_alpha   90.00
_cell.angle_beta   90.00
_cell.angle_gamma   90.00
#
_symmetry.space_group_name_H-M   'P 1'
#
loop_
_entity.id
_entity.type
_entity.pdbx_description
1 polymer ?
#
loop_
_entity_poly.entity_id
_entity_poly.type
_entity_poly.pdbx_seq_one_letter_code
_entity_poly.pdbx_strand_id
1 'polypeptide(L)' 'HVGIVVGRNSAGQLIVFGANQDDQFKYSAFGVDRVLGYRWPAGQPKPTKVGFPKLPITSASPSRSEA' A
#
# COMPACT_ATOMS: atom_id res chain seq x y z
N HIS A 1 -0.66 11.72 -0.31
CA HIS A 1 -0.90 10.82 0.85
C HIS A 1 0.31 9.90 1.15
N VAL A 2 0.44 9.34 2.38
CA VAL A 2 1.47 8.33 2.72
C VAL A 2 0.86 7.18 3.53
N GLY A 3 1.37 5.97 3.34
CA GLY A 3 0.91 4.79 4.08
C GLY A 3 1.85 3.60 3.92
N ILE A 4 1.55 2.51 4.61
CA ILE A 4 2.34 1.28 4.60
C ILE A 4 1.69 0.29 3.65
N VAL A 5 2.45 -0.18 2.67
CA VAL A 5 2.01 -1.29 1.81
C VAL A 5 2.00 -2.57 2.63
N VAL A 6 0.83 -3.20 2.74
CA VAL A 6 0.64 -4.47 3.46
C VAL A 6 0.34 -5.64 2.52
N GLY A 7 0.00 -5.35 1.26
CA GLY A 7 -0.31 -6.39 0.29
C GLY A 7 -0.77 -5.83 -1.06
N ARG A 8 -1.42 -6.69 -1.83
CA ARG A 8 -2.11 -6.34 -3.07
C ARG A 8 -3.43 -7.10 -3.16
N ASN A 9 -4.38 -6.61 -3.95
CA ASN A 9 -5.56 -7.39 -4.31
C ASN A 9 -5.39 -8.14 -5.62
N SER A 10 -6.37 -8.99 -5.95
CA SER A 10 -6.41 -9.75 -7.20
C SER A 10 -6.50 -8.87 -8.45
N ALA A 11 -6.96 -7.62 -8.32
CA ALA A 11 -7.03 -6.64 -9.40
C ALA A 11 -5.70 -5.88 -9.62
N GLY A 12 -4.64 -6.19 -8.87
CA GLY A 12 -3.34 -5.54 -9.02
C GLY A 12 -3.22 -4.16 -8.37
N GLN A 13 -4.11 -3.83 -7.44
CA GLN A 13 -4.01 -2.62 -6.61
C GLN A 13 -3.23 -2.92 -5.33
N LEU A 14 -2.53 -1.93 -4.80
CA LEU A 14 -1.87 -2.01 -3.50
C LEU A 14 -2.91 -1.94 -2.40
N ILE A 15 -2.73 -2.76 -1.36
CA ILE A 15 -3.45 -2.57 -0.09
C ILE A 15 -2.53 -1.80 0.84
N VAL A 16 -3.00 -0.63 1.24
CA VAL A 16 -2.27 0.32 2.05
C VAL A 16 -3.00 0.48 3.38
N PHE A 17 -2.25 0.33 4.47
CA PHE A 17 -2.68 0.74 5.80
C PHE A 17 -2.16 2.15 6.08
N GLY A 18 -3.05 3.04 6.48
CA GLY A 18 -2.71 4.43 6.71
C GLY A 18 -3.76 5.16 7.54
N ALA A 19 -3.38 6.37 7.93
CA ALA A 19 -4.20 7.30 8.70
C ALA A 19 -4.86 8.32 7.78
N ASN A 20 -5.90 9.00 8.29
CA ASN A 20 -6.65 10.01 7.55
C ASN A 20 -7.17 9.49 6.20
N GLN A 21 -7.49 8.19 6.15
CA GLN A 21 -8.18 7.59 5.03
C GLN A 21 -9.68 7.65 5.34
N ASP A 22 -10.37 8.60 4.73
CA ASP A 22 -11.71 9.08 5.15
C ASP A 22 -11.77 9.37 6.67
N ASP A 23 -10.85 10.20 7.17
CA ASP A 23 -10.73 10.60 8.59
C ASP A 23 -10.56 9.44 9.59
N GLN A 24 -10.03 8.30 9.13
CA GLN A 24 -9.84 7.08 9.93
C GLN A 24 -8.48 6.40 9.70
N PHE A 25 -8.14 5.47 10.58
CA PHE A 25 -7.10 4.47 10.35
C PHE A 25 -7.71 3.24 9.69
N LYS A 26 -7.36 2.94 8.45
CA LYS A 26 -7.92 1.78 7.75
C LYS A 26 -7.02 1.25 6.65
N TYR A 27 -7.41 0.08 6.16
CA TYR A 27 -6.90 -0.49 4.93
C TYR A 27 -7.71 0.05 3.76
N SER A 28 -7.06 0.43 2.66
CA SER A 28 -7.75 0.74 1.40
C SER A 28 -6.91 0.32 0.19
N ALA A 29 -7.60 0.09 -0.92
CA ALA A 29 -6.97 -0.26 -2.18
C ALA A 29 -6.58 1.01 -2.95
N PHE A 30 -5.33 1.06 -3.42
CA PHE A 30 -4.78 2.16 -4.22
C PHE A 30 -4.25 1.62 -5.55
N GLY A 31 -4.58 2.31 -6.64
CA GLY A 31 -3.97 2.03 -7.94
C GLY A 31 -2.46 2.27 -7.91
N VAL A 32 -1.69 1.37 -8.54
CA VAL A 32 -0.22 1.47 -8.62
C VAL A 32 0.24 2.71 -9.40
N ASP A 33 -0.61 3.21 -10.29
CA ASP A 33 -0.46 4.44 -11.08
C ASP A 33 -0.45 5.70 -10.21
N ARG A 34 -1.01 5.64 -8.99
CA ARG A 34 -1.04 6.76 -8.04
C ARG A 34 0.23 6.87 -7.19
N VAL A 35 1.17 5.92 -7.32
CA VAL A 35 2.36 5.84 -6.47
C VAL A 35 3.46 6.75 -6.99
N LEU A 36 3.86 7.73 -6.17
CA LEU A 36 4.99 8.63 -6.47
C LEU A 36 6.35 8.03 -6.08
N GLY A 37 6.37 7.06 -5.18
CA GLY A 37 7.59 6.33 -4.84
C GLY A 37 7.47 5.52 -3.55
N TYR A 38 8.44 4.63 -3.37
CA TYR A 38 8.59 3.84 -2.15
C TYR A 38 9.76 4.39 -1.34
N ARG A 39 9.69 4.27 -0.02
CA ARG A 39 10.75 4.64 0.91
C ARG A 39 11.02 3.46 1.85
N TRP A 40 12.29 3.14 2.01
CA TRP A 40 12.76 2.17 2.99
C TRP A 40 13.67 2.90 3.99
N PRO A 41 13.56 2.64 5.30
CA PRO A 41 14.38 3.36 6.28
C PRO A 41 15.88 3.09 6.06
N ALA A 42 16.69 4.13 6.24
CA ALA A 42 18.15 4.02 6.15
C ALA A 42 18.69 3.09 7.25
N GLY A 43 19.70 2.27 6.92
CA GLY A 43 20.32 1.34 7.87
C GLY A 43 19.49 0.09 8.19
N GLN A 44 18.24 -0.01 7.71
CA GLN A 44 17.43 -1.21 7.89
C GLN A 44 17.74 -2.26 6.82
N PRO A 45 17.86 -3.54 7.19
CA PRO A 45 18.04 -4.60 6.21
C PRO A 45 16.86 -4.62 5.24
N LYS A 46 17.14 -4.84 3.96
CA LYS A 46 16.08 -5.00 2.96
C LYS A 46 15.32 -6.31 3.23
N PRO A 47 14.01 -6.37 2.93
CA PRO A 47 13.27 -7.63 3.00
C PRO A 47 13.91 -8.69 2.10
N THR A 48 13.89 -9.95 2.53
CA THR A 48 14.33 -11.08 1.69
C THR A 48 13.33 -11.41 0.59
N LYS A 49 12.04 -11.12 0.81
CA LYS A 49 10.96 -11.24 -0.17
C LYS A 49 10.65 -9.85 -0.74
N VAL A 50 11.06 -9.62 -1.98
CA VAL A 50 10.84 -8.37 -2.71
C VAL A 50 10.07 -8.58 -4.01
N GLY A 51 9.39 -7.53 -4.46
CA GLY A 51 8.67 -7.49 -5.73
C GLY A 51 7.15 -7.56 -5.56
N PHE A 52 6.45 -6.77 -6.36
CA PHE A 52 4.99 -6.67 -6.34
C PHE A 52 4.26 -8.03 -6.45
N PRO A 53 4.68 -8.99 -7.30
CA PRO A 53 4.01 -10.29 -7.39
C PRO A 53 4.06 -11.13 -6.11
N LYS A 54 5.02 -10.86 -5.22
CA LYS A 54 5.24 -11.61 -3.97
C LYS A 54 4.51 -10.99 -2.78
N LEU A 55 3.82 -9.87 -2.96
CA LEU A 55 3.00 -9.27 -1.91
C LEU A 55 1.83 -10.19 -1.53
N PRO A 56 1.45 -10.27 -0.24
CA PRO A 56 0.26 -10.99 0.20
C PRO A 56 -1.00 -10.56 -0.58
N ILE A 57 -1.85 -11.52 -0.92
CA ILE A 57 -3.17 -11.24 -1.53
C ILE A 57 -4.16 -10.92 -0.41
N THR A 58 -4.78 -9.75 -0.47
CA THR A 58 -5.79 -9.27 0.48
C THR A 58 -6.76 -8.30 -0.20
N SER A 59 -7.86 -7.97 0.46
CA SER A 59 -8.94 -7.13 -0.08
C SER A 59 -9.28 -5.99 0.87
N ALA A 60 -9.52 -4.80 0.30
CA ALA A 60 -10.02 -3.63 1.00
C ALA A 60 -10.80 -2.75 0.01
N SER A 61 -11.66 -1.87 0.53
CA SER A 61 -12.39 -0.91 -0.30
C SER A 61 -11.44 0.05 -1.02
N PRO A 62 -11.73 0.48 -2.26
CA PRO A 62 -10.93 1.47 -2.97
C PRO A 62 -10.86 2.82 -2.23
N SER A 63 -9.68 3.45 -2.23
CA SER A 63 -9.50 4.85 -1.86
C SER A 63 -10.16 5.76 -2.90
N ARG A 64 -10.91 6.77 -2.44
CA ARG A 64 -11.66 7.71 -3.30
C ARG A 64 -11.16 9.15 -3.23
N SER A 65 -10.44 9.50 -2.16
CA SER A 65 -10.19 10.91 -1.82
C SER A 65 -8.71 11.20 -1.55
N GLU A 66 -7.93 10.20 -1.16
CA GLU A 66 -6.56 10.37 -0.70
C GLU A 66 -5.58 10.34 -1.87
N ALA A 67 -5.21 11.50 -2.41
CA ALA A 67 -4.12 11.68 -3.38
C ALA A 67 -2.83 12.15 -2.68
#